data_AF-A0A2J6SRK3-F1
#
_entry.id   AF-A0A2J6SRK3-F1
#
_cell.length_a   1.000
_cell.length_b   1.000
_cell.length_c   1.000
_cell.angle_alpha   90.00
_cell.angle_beta   90.00
_cell.angle_gamma   90.00
#
_symmetry.space_group_name_H-M   'P 1'
#
loop_
_entity.id
_entity.type
_entity.pdbx_description
1 polymer ?
#
loop_
_entity_poly.entity_id
_entity_poly.type
_entity_poly.pdbx_seq_one_letter_code
_entity_poly.pdbx_strand_id
1 'polypeptide(L)'
;MASKPTGPQTSCPVCKASLPINPQYPNYLCWSCHDKATDAHGRRLTFQTSSTGGFEAHFKDDGCLAGEVTKSHAVYVGALKVWADEGRMGGTVLTPYRERIQPHSTYPICHTSVQINPRYPNYLCWGCCDRAVDAQGRQLEFYNASMSGGFEARFKHDGSPAPEVTESHTVYVGFLKVWADEARFGRIVLTPYREKKS
;
A
#
# COMPACT_ATOMS: atom_id res chain seq x y z
N MET A 1 -40.09 -11.78 -19.08
CA MET A 1 -38.82 -11.57 -19.81
C MET A 1 -38.05 -10.51 -19.06
N ALA A 2 -36.96 -10.87 -18.37
CA ALA A 2 -36.20 -9.91 -17.57
C ALA A 2 -35.43 -8.96 -18.51
N SER A 3 -35.71 -7.67 -18.39
CA SER A 3 -35.09 -6.60 -19.16
C SER A 3 -33.57 -6.69 -19.05
N LYS A 4 -32.86 -6.75 -20.19
CA LYS A 4 -31.39 -6.72 -20.19
C LYS A 4 -30.94 -5.39 -19.55
N PRO A 5 -29.96 -5.40 -18.63
CA PRO A 5 -29.47 -4.16 -18.03
C PRO A 5 -28.78 -3.32 -19.12
N THR A 6 -29.16 -2.05 -19.23
CA THR A 6 -28.76 -1.11 -20.31
C THR A 6 -27.54 -0.25 -19.99
N GLY A 7 -26.85 -0.50 -18.88
CA GLY A 7 -25.64 0.24 -18.46
C GLY A 7 -24.33 -0.48 -18.80
N PRO A 8 -23.18 0.21 -18.68
CA PRO A 8 -21.87 -0.42 -18.84
C PRO A 8 -21.66 -1.48 -17.75
N GLN A 9 -21.16 -2.65 -18.15
CA GLN A 9 -21.06 -3.86 -17.33
C GLN A 9 -19.61 -4.28 -17.16
N THR A 10 -19.30 -4.82 -15.99
CA THR A 10 -18.06 -5.55 -15.70
C THR A 10 -18.39 -7.03 -15.47
N SER A 11 -17.38 -7.89 -15.36
CA SER A 11 -17.57 -9.31 -15.09
C SER A 11 -17.13 -9.65 -13.66
N CYS A 12 -17.94 -10.46 -12.96
CA CYS A 12 -17.55 -11.04 -11.68
C CYS A 12 -16.20 -11.77 -11.83
N PRO A 13 -15.18 -11.46 -11.02
CA PRO A 13 -13.85 -12.06 -11.18
C PRO A 13 -13.85 -13.59 -11.05
N VAL A 14 -14.77 -14.14 -10.25
CA VAL A 14 -14.89 -15.57 -9.97
C VAL A 14 -15.72 -16.29 -11.03
N CYS A 15 -17.01 -15.98 -11.14
CA CYS A 15 -17.94 -16.74 -11.98
C CYS A 15 -18.21 -16.12 -13.35
N LYS A 16 -17.60 -14.96 -13.65
CA LYS A 16 -17.79 -14.19 -14.89
C LYS A 16 -19.22 -13.72 -15.17
N ALA A 17 -20.12 -13.81 -14.19
CA ALA A 17 -21.46 -13.21 -14.28
C ALA A 17 -21.35 -11.71 -14.58
N SER A 18 -22.25 -11.19 -15.41
CA SER A 18 -22.28 -9.77 -15.73
C SER A 18 -22.78 -8.94 -14.54
N LEU A 19 -22.06 -7.87 -14.23
CA LEU A 19 -22.28 -7.01 -13.08
C LEU A 19 -22.37 -5.54 -13.53
N PRO A 20 -23.24 -4.71 -12.92
CA PRO A 20 -23.18 -3.27 -13.14
C PRO A 20 -21.83 -2.73 -12.66
N ILE A 21 -21.25 -1.78 -13.40
CA ILE A 21 -20.02 -1.12 -12.97
C ILE A 21 -20.27 -0.35 -11.68
N ASN A 22 -19.40 -0.56 -10.70
CA ASN A 22 -19.30 0.26 -9.51
C ASN A 22 -17.94 0.96 -9.50
N PRO A 23 -17.86 2.29 -9.71
CA PRO A 23 -16.58 3.00 -9.77
C PRO A 23 -15.73 2.87 -8.50
N GLN A 24 -16.37 2.74 -7.32
CA GLN A 24 -15.66 2.53 -6.05
C GLN A 24 -15.15 1.09 -5.91
N TYR A 25 -15.85 0.12 -6.47
CA TYR A 25 -15.50 -1.28 -6.42
C TYR A 25 -15.50 -1.90 -7.82
N PRO A 26 -14.55 -1.54 -8.71
CA PRO A 26 -14.61 -1.93 -10.13
C PRO A 26 -14.49 -3.44 -10.37
N ASN A 27 -14.01 -4.19 -9.37
CA ASN A 27 -13.80 -5.63 -9.42
C ASN A 27 -14.54 -6.39 -8.30
N TYR A 28 -15.67 -5.88 -7.81
CA TYR A 28 -16.44 -6.60 -6.79
C TYR A 28 -16.97 -7.96 -7.26
N LEU A 29 -17.23 -8.85 -6.32
CA LEU A 29 -17.85 -10.15 -6.55
C LEU A 29 -19.38 -10.04 -6.53
N CYS A 30 -20.04 -10.89 -7.31
CA CYS A 30 -21.51 -11.00 -7.27
C CYS A 30 -21.99 -11.63 -5.95
N TRP A 31 -23.26 -11.39 -5.59
CA TRP A 31 -23.89 -11.94 -4.38
C TRP A 31 -23.80 -13.48 -4.30
N SER A 32 -24.01 -14.18 -5.41
CA SER A 32 -23.89 -15.65 -5.42
C SER A 32 -22.47 -16.16 -5.15
N CYS A 33 -21.44 -15.35 -5.39
CA CYS A 33 -20.06 -15.66 -5.01
C CYS A 33 -19.75 -15.20 -3.59
N HIS A 34 -20.39 -14.11 -3.13
CA HIS A 34 -20.32 -13.64 -1.76
C HIS A 34 -20.83 -14.68 -0.76
N ASP A 35 -21.99 -15.28 -1.02
CA ASP A 35 -22.58 -16.35 -0.20
C ASP A 35 -21.72 -17.63 -0.13
N LYS A 36 -20.74 -17.73 -1.03
CA LYS A 36 -19.81 -18.86 -1.11
C LYS A 36 -18.49 -18.59 -0.38
N ALA A 37 -18.35 -17.47 0.31
CA ALA A 37 -17.15 -17.15 1.04
C ALA A 37 -16.87 -18.16 2.17
N THR A 38 -15.59 -18.48 2.33
CA THR A 38 -15.08 -19.43 3.32
C THR A 38 -13.80 -18.92 3.97
N ASP A 39 -13.45 -19.47 5.14
CA ASP A 39 -12.11 -19.29 5.72
C ASP A 39 -11.04 -20.13 4.98
N ALA A 40 -9.81 -20.13 5.48
CA ALA A 40 -8.72 -20.92 4.90
C ALA A 40 -8.93 -22.46 4.98
N HIS A 41 -9.85 -22.91 5.85
CA HIS A 41 -10.20 -24.31 6.04
C HIS A 41 -11.48 -24.70 5.27
N GLY A 42 -12.08 -23.79 4.50
CA GLY A 42 -13.29 -24.05 3.72
C GLY A 42 -14.59 -23.94 4.52
N ARG A 43 -14.58 -23.45 5.77
CA ARG A 43 -15.79 -23.21 6.56
C ARG A 43 -16.53 -21.98 6.05
N ARG A 44 -17.85 -22.08 5.88
CA ARG A 44 -18.70 -21.01 5.34
C ARG A 44 -18.78 -19.82 6.30
N LEU A 45 -18.75 -18.63 5.71
CA LEU A 45 -18.82 -17.37 6.44
C LEU A 45 -20.11 -16.59 6.14
N THR A 46 -20.52 -15.77 7.10
CA THR A 46 -21.44 -14.64 6.92
C THR A 46 -20.77 -13.39 7.48
N PHE A 47 -21.20 -12.20 7.02
CA PHE A 47 -20.57 -10.95 7.40
C PHE A 47 -21.57 -9.95 7.92
N GLN A 48 -21.14 -9.18 8.91
CA GLN A 48 -21.92 -8.12 9.54
C GLN A 48 -21.10 -6.84 9.59
N THR A 49 -21.81 -5.71 9.57
CA THR A 49 -21.25 -4.39 9.81
C THR A 49 -21.84 -3.86 11.11
N SER A 50 -21.00 -3.49 12.08
CA SER A 50 -21.47 -2.98 13.36
C SER A 50 -22.02 -1.55 13.22
N SER A 51 -22.91 -1.15 14.14
CA SER A 51 -23.50 0.20 14.15
C SER A 51 -22.51 1.32 14.45
N THR A 52 -21.31 0.98 14.95
CA THR A 52 -20.21 1.90 15.24
C THR A 52 -19.15 1.94 14.13
N GLY A 53 -19.37 1.21 13.03
CA GLY A 53 -18.36 0.95 12.01
C GLY A 53 -17.49 -0.26 12.39
N GLY A 54 -17.23 -1.13 11.43
CA GLY A 54 -16.43 -2.34 11.65
C GLY A 54 -16.97 -3.55 10.91
N PHE A 55 -16.06 -4.30 10.30
CA PHE A 55 -16.32 -5.54 9.62
C PHE A 55 -16.18 -6.73 10.59
N GLU A 56 -17.19 -7.58 10.66
CA GLU A 56 -17.16 -8.83 11.41
C GLU A 56 -17.52 -10.01 10.52
N ALA A 57 -16.72 -11.08 10.59
CA ALA A 57 -17.00 -12.35 9.96
C ALA A 57 -17.42 -13.38 11.02
N HIS A 58 -18.47 -14.14 10.73
CA HIS A 58 -18.98 -15.21 11.58
C HIS A 58 -19.08 -16.49 10.78
N PHE A 59 -18.86 -17.64 11.42
CA PHE A 59 -19.11 -18.91 10.76
C PHE A 59 -20.62 -19.12 10.59
N LYS A 60 -21.03 -19.60 9.42
CA LYS A 60 -22.44 -19.71 9.05
C LYS A 60 -23.16 -20.86 9.76
N ASP A 61 -22.41 -21.87 10.21
CA ASP A 61 -22.91 -23.06 10.89
C ASP A 61 -23.28 -22.78 12.35
N ASP A 62 -22.44 -22.07 13.09
CA ASP A 62 -22.58 -21.86 14.54
C ASP A 62 -22.76 -20.39 14.94
N GLY A 63 -22.58 -19.45 14.01
CA GLY A 63 -22.68 -18.01 14.27
C GLY A 63 -21.52 -17.44 15.10
N CYS A 64 -20.52 -18.24 15.45
CA CYS A 64 -19.37 -17.79 16.23
C CYS A 64 -18.47 -16.87 15.41
N LEU A 65 -17.84 -15.90 16.09
CA LEU A 65 -16.93 -14.95 15.45
C LEU A 65 -15.73 -15.70 14.83
N ALA A 66 -15.54 -15.52 13.52
CA ALA A 66 -14.36 -15.99 12.80
C ALA A 66 -13.21 -15.00 13.02
N GLY A 67 -12.64 -15.00 14.23
CA GLY A 67 -11.73 -13.94 14.70
C GLY A 67 -10.49 -13.70 13.82
N GLU A 68 -9.95 -14.73 13.17
CA GLU A 68 -8.85 -14.57 12.21
C GLU A 68 -9.29 -13.84 10.94
N VAL A 69 -10.45 -14.19 10.41
CA VAL A 69 -11.03 -13.52 9.22
C VAL A 69 -11.43 -12.10 9.58
N THR A 70 -12.07 -11.87 10.72
CA THR A 70 -12.45 -10.53 11.19
C THR A 70 -11.23 -9.60 11.28
N LYS A 71 -10.07 -10.11 11.71
CA LYS A 71 -8.82 -9.34 11.79
C LYS A 71 -8.13 -9.15 10.44
N SER A 72 -8.11 -10.20 9.61
CA SER A 72 -7.32 -10.23 8.38
C SER A 72 -8.09 -9.79 7.14
N HIS A 73 -9.43 -9.80 7.21
CA HIS A 73 -10.38 -9.62 6.11
C HIS A 73 -10.18 -10.59 4.92
N ALA A 74 -9.34 -11.62 5.11
CA ALA A 74 -9.01 -12.58 4.06
C ALA A 74 -10.02 -13.73 4.08
N VAL A 75 -10.68 -13.95 2.95
CA VAL A 75 -11.61 -15.06 2.73
C VAL A 75 -11.30 -15.78 1.42
N TYR A 76 -11.97 -16.89 1.16
CA TYR A 76 -11.80 -17.68 -0.06
C TYR A 76 -13.15 -17.94 -0.72
N VAL A 77 -13.19 -17.82 -2.04
CA VAL A 77 -14.34 -18.20 -2.88
C VAL A 77 -13.84 -19.14 -3.96
N GLY A 78 -14.07 -20.44 -3.78
CA GLY A 78 -13.40 -21.46 -4.59
C GLY A 78 -11.90 -21.43 -4.35
N ALA A 79 -11.10 -21.43 -5.41
CA ALA A 79 -9.64 -21.33 -5.32
C ALA A 79 -9.10 -19.89 -5.15
N LEU A 80 -9.97 -18.88 -5.22
CA LEU A 80 -9.56 -17.48 -5.17
C LEU A 80 -9.57 -16.95 -3.74
N LYS A 81 -8.45 -16.38 -3.31
CA LYS A 81 -8.38 -15.54 -2.12
C LYS A 81 -9.07 -14.20 -2.43
N VAL A 82 -9.90 -13.72 -1.51
CA VAL A 82 -10.76 -12.52 -1.62
C VAL A 82 -10.61 -11.64 -0.38
N TRP A 83 -10.68 -10.32 -0.54
CA TRP A 83 -10.76 -9.34 0.56
C TRP A 83 -12.22 -8.99 0.83
N ALA A 84 -12.66 -9.14 2.07
CA ALA A 84 -14.01 -8.82 2.53
C ALA A 84 -13.98 -7.60 3.46
N ASP A 85 -14.78 -6.57 3.18
CA ASP A 85 -14.77 -5.34 3.97
C ASP A 85 -16.14 -4.67 4.04
N GLU A 86 -16.25 -3.65 4.88
CA GLU A 86 -17.42 -2.77 4.93
C GLU A 86 -17.56 -1.95 3.63
N GLY A 87 -18.75 -1.98 3.05
CA GLY A 87 -19.13 -1.16 1.92
C GLY A 87 -19.40 0.29 2.35
N ARG A 88 -19.08 1.27 1.50
CA ARG A 88 -19.20 2.72 1.78
C ARG A 88 -20.63 3.20 2.12
N MET A 89 -21.67 2.40 1.88
CA MET A 89 -23.06 2.71 2.21
C MET A 89 -23.72 1.63 3.10
N GLY A 90 -22.91 0.93 3.89
CA GLY A 90 -23.34 -0.25 4.66
C GLY A 90 -23.32 -1.54 3.84
N GLY A 91 -23.38 -2.66 4.55
CA GLY A 91 -23.21 -4.00 3.97
C GLY A 91 -21.75 -4.37 3.73
N THR A 92 -21.50 -5.55 3.17
CA THR A 92 -20.15 -6.06 2.93
C THR A 92 -19.82 -6.22 1.46
N VAL A 93 -18.62 -5.83 1.09
CA VAL A 93 -18.09 -5.94 -0.27
C VAL A 93 -16.95 -6.96 -0.30
N LEU A 94 -17.03 -7.86 -1.27
CA LEU A 94 -15.95 -8.79 -1.57
C LEU A 94 -15.26 -8.35 -2.87
N THR A 95 -13.95 -8.20 -2.83
CA THR A 95 -13.12 -7.90 -3.99
C THR A 95 -11.99 -8.92 -4.06
N PRO A 96 -11.46 -9.27 -5.26
CA PRO A 96 -10.30 -10.15 -5.36
C PRO A 96 -9.25 -9.71 -4.36
N TYR A 97 -8.68 -10.66 -3.63
CA TYR A 97 -7.58 -10.37 -2.73
C TYR A 97 -6.43 -9.94 -3.62
N ARG A 98 -6.34 -8.63 -3.78
CA ARG A 98 -5.05 -8.02 -3.95
C ARG A 98 -4.38 -8.43 -2.66
N GLU A 99 -3.28 -9.19 -2.73
CA GLU A 99 -2.29 -9.04 -1.68
C GLU A 99 -2.28 -7.55 -1.40
N ARG A 100 -2.52 -7.14 -0.16
CA ARG A 100 -1.98 -5.87 0.25
C ARG A 100 -0.46 -6.06 0.09
N ILE A 101 0.03 -5.96 -1.14
CA ILE A 101 0.91 -4.88 -1.47
C ILE A 101 0.18 -3.67 -0.86
N GLN A 102 0.38 -3.42 0.44
CA GLN A 102 0.37 -2.04 0.91
C GLN A 102 1.07 -1.29 -0.19
N PRO A 103 0.57 -0.19 -0.73
CA PRO A 103 1.14 0.33 -1.95
C PRO A 103 2.64 0.44 -1.69
N HIS A 104 3.39 -0.47 -2.28
CA HIS A 104 4.79 -0.68 -2.05
C HIS A 104 5.22 -0.27 -3.42
N SER A 105 5.68 0.96 -3.52
CA SER A 105 6.34 1.36 -4.74
C SER A 105 7.50 0.38 -4.89
N THR A 106 7.43 -0.52 -5.86
CA THR A 106 8.59 -1.30 -6.25
C THR A 106 9.59 -0.29 -6.77
N TYR A 107 10.55 0.12 -5.93
CA TYR A 107 11.52 1.11 -6.37
C TYR A 107 12.31 0.55 -7.55
N PRO A 108 12.51 1.35 -8.62
CA PRO A 108 13.22 0.90 -9.81
C PRO A 108 14.70 0.57 -9.54
N ILE A 109 15.22 0.86 -8.33
CA ILE A 109 16.63 0.63 -7.96
C ILE A 109 16.85 -0.75 -7.32
N CYS A 110 15.99 -1.17 -6.40
CA CYS A 110 16.23 -2.35 -5.57
C CYS A 110 15.09 -3.35 -5.57
N HIS A 111 13.97 -3.03 -6.23
CA HIS A 111 12.74 -3.81 -6.28
C HIS A 111 12.22 -4.26 -4.89
N THR A 112 12.69 -3.60 -3.83
CA THR A 112 12.33 -3.94 -2.45
C THR A 112 10.98 -3.31 -2.13
N SER A 113 10.10 -4.13 -1.57
CA SER A 113 8.78 -3.73 -1.12
C SER A 113 8.88 -2.83 0.12
N VAL A 114 8.50 -1.55 0.02
CA VAL A 114 8.51 -0.58 1.14
C VAL A 114 7.12 -0.12 1.59
N GLN A 115 6.82 -0.14 2.88
CA GLN A 115 5.51 0.32 3.39
C GLN A 115 5.31 1.77 2.95
N ILE A 116 4.26 2.13 2.20
CA ILE A 116 4.06 3.55 1.85
C ILE A 116 3.81 4.37 3.11
N ASN A 117 4.58 5.44 3.26
CA ASN A 117 4.28 6.50 4.18
C ASN A 117 3.39 7.52 3.45
N PRO A 118 2.13 7.75 3.88
CA PRO A 118 1.24 8.70 3.21
C PRO A 118 1.82 10.11 3.07
N ARG A 119 2.73 10.49 3.98
CA ARG A 119 3.44 11.78 3.95
C ARG A 119 4.60 11.81 2.96
N TYR A 120 5.24 10.67 2.73
CA TYR A 120 6.35 10.51 1.80
C TYR A 120 6.08 9.34 0.87
N PRO A 121 5.11 9.43 -0.05
CA PRO A 121 4.64 8.27 -0.82
C PRO A 121 5.71 7.68 -1.76
N ASN A 122 6.82 8.40 -1.98
CA ASN A 122 7.91 7.99 -2.86
C ASN A 122 9.28 7.97 -2.13
N TYR A 123 9.32 7.78 -0.81
CA TYR A 123 10.59 7.69 -0.07
C TYR A 123 11.40 6.42 -0.35
N LEU A 124 12.70 6.54 -0.58
CA LEU A 124 13.58 5.39 -0.83
C LEU A 124 13.67 4.46 0.40
N CYS A 125 13.83 3.16 0.15
CA CYS A 125 14.07 2.18 1.21
C CYS A 125 15.41 2.43 1.90
N TRP A 126 15.57 1.95 3.14
CA TRP A 126 16.79 2.15 3.91
C TRP A 126 18.05 1.62 3.21
N GLY A 127 17.98 0.45 2.56
CA GLY A 127 19.11 -0.10 1.79
C GLY A 127 19.43 0.67 0.49
N CYS A 128 18.51 1.48 -0.02
CA CYS A 128 18.81 2.45 -1.08
C CYS A 128 19.43 3.72 -0.51
N CYS A 129 18.97 4.17 0.66
CA CYS A 129 19.57 5.32 1.34
C CYS A 129 21.04 5.05 1.73
N ASP A 130 21.37 3.84 2.18
CA ASP A 130 22.75 3.46 2.54
C ASP A 130 23.71 3.40 1.33
N ARG A 131 23.16 3.38 0.11
CA ARG A 131 23.92 3.41 -1.15
C ARG A 131 23.97 4.80 -1.78
N ALA A 132 23.52 5.84 -1.07
CA ALA A 132 23.53 7.20 -1.57
C ALA A 132 24.97 7.72 -1.73
N VAL A 133 25.22 8.35 -2.87
CA VAL A 133 26.51 8.94 -3.22
C VAL A 133 26.34 10.37 -3.72
N ASP A 134 27.41 11.14 -3.68
CA ASP A 134 27.48 12.45 -4.33
C ASP A 134 27.68 12.34 -5.86
N ALA A 135 27.86 13.47 -6.53
CA ALA A 135 28.06 13.52 -7.98
C ALA A 135 29.37 12.82 -8.43
N GLN A 136 30.33 12.64 -7.52
CA GLN A 136 31.61 11.98 -7.75
C GLN A 136 31.60 10.50 -7.34
N GLY A 137 30.47 9.99 -6.84
CA GLY A 137 30.33 8.59 -6.42
C GLY A 137 30.82 8.27 -5.00
N ARG A 138 31.11 9.27 -4.17
CA ARG A 138 31.53 9.09 -2.77
C ARG A 138 30.32 8.83 -1.89
N GLN A 139 30.41 7.83 -1.01
CA GLN A 139 29.32 7.42 -0.12
C GLN A 139 29.00 8.47 0.95
N LEU A 140 27.71 8.63 1.22
CA LEU A 140 27.19 9.64 2.14
C LEU A 140 26.42 9.02 3.31
N GLU A 141 26.42 9.74 4.42
CA GLU A 141 25.52 9.54 5.55
C GLU A 141 24.86 10.88 5.92
N PHE A 142 23.63 10.82 6.45
CA PHE A 142 22.80 12.00 6.65
C PHE A 142 22.36 12.16 8.10
N TYR A 143 22.40 13.40 8.59
CA TYR A 143 22.10 13.75 9.96
C TYR A 143 21.21 14.99 10.02
N ASN A 144 20.53 15.17 11.15
CA ASN A 144 19.98 16.48 11.46
C ASN A 144 21.11 17.36 12.01
N ALA A 145 21.23 18.57 11.48
CA ALA A 145 22.26 19.52 11.90
C ALA A 145 22.08 19.98 13.36
N SER A 146 20.84 19.97 13.88
CA SER A 146 20.55 20.39 15.25
C SER A 146 19.27 19.78 15.82
N MET A 147 19.04 19.95 17.13
CA MET A 147 17.76 19.62 17.78
C MET A 147 16.58 20.47 17.29
N SER A 148 16.86 21.66 16.72
CA SER A 148 15.87 22.52 16.08
C SER A 148 15.63 22.20 14.60
N GLY A 149 16.30 21.17 14.08
CA GLY A 149 16.22 20.74 12.67
C GLY A 149 17.45 21.14 11.85
N GLY A 150 17.32 20.99 10.53
CA GLY A 150 18.36 21.23 9.54
C GLY A 150 18.95 19.92 9.02
N PHE A 151 19.45 19.94 7.79
CA PHE A 151 20.02 18.79 7.09
C PHE A 151 21.54 18.93 7.04
N GLU A 152 22.27 17.84 7.33
CA GLU A 152 23.72 17.76 7.14
C GLU A 152 24.07 16.44 6.47
N ALA A 153 24.87 16.49 5.41
CA ALA A 153 25.46 15.33 4.77
C ALA A 153 26.95 15.22 5.11
N ARG A 154 27.44 14.00 5.33
CA ARG A 154 28.85 13.68 5.60
C ARG A 154 29.34 12.53 4.74
N PHE A 155 30.63 12.49 4.45
CA PHE A 155 31.23 11.34 3.76
C PHE A 155 31.36 10.16 4.70
N LYS A 156 30.85 8.99 4.29
CA LYS A 156 30.83 7.78 5.13
C LYS A 156 32.22 7.24 5.47
N HIS A 157 33.21 7.53 4.63
CA HIS A 157 34.57 7.02 4.79
C HIS A 157 35.32 7.68 5.97
N ASP A 158 35.18 8.99 6.15
CA ASP A 158 35.97 9.76 7.13
C ASP A 158 35.11 10.65 8.05
N GLY A 159 33.80 10.69 7.84
CA GLY A 159 32.87 11.51 8.61
C GLY A 159 32.99 13.01 8.34
N SER A 160 33.77 13.43 7.34
CA SER A 160 33.94 14.85 7.02
C SER A 160 32.66 15.43 6.39
N PRO A 161 32.36 16.72 6.60
CA PRO A 161 31.17 17.36 6.00
C PRO A 161 31.20 17.32 4.47
N ALA A 162 30.03 17.09 3.87
CA ALA A 162 29.80 17.19 2.43
C ALA A 162 28.97 18.47 2.15
N PRO A 163 29.60 19.67 2.07
CA PRO A 163 28.90 20.94 1.98
C PRO A 163 28.06 21.06 0.70
N GLU A 164 28.57 20.60 -0.44
CA GLU A 164 27.84 20.64 -1.72
C GLU A 164 26.51 19.88 -1.65
N VAL A 165 26.50 18.71 -1.00
CA VAL A 165 25.29 17.92 -0.80
C VAL A 165 24.40 18.57 0.26
N THR A 166 24.99 19.04 1.35
CA THR A 166 24.26 19.72 2.43
C THR A 166 23.49 20.93 1.91
N GLU A 167 24.07 21.71 1.01
CA GLU A 167 23.43 22.90 0.41
C GLU A 167 22.41 22.53 -0.69
N SER A 168 22.75 21.55 -1.54
CA SER A 168 21.92 21.22 -2.70
C SER A 168 20.85 20.17 -2.43
N HIS A 169 20.94 19.46 -1.29
CA HIS A 169 20.15 18.29 -0.92
C HIS A 169 20.13 17.17 -1.99
N THR A 170 21.03 17.24 -2.96
CA THR A 170 21.01 16.40 -4.15
C THR A 170 22.00 15.26 -3.99
N VAL A 171 21.50 14.04 -4.15
CA VAL A 171 22.30 12.80 -4.08
C VAL A 171 21.92 11.86 -5.20
N TYR A 172 22.70 10.81 -5.36
CA TYR A 172 22.51 9.79 -6.38
C TYR A 172 22.41 8.41 -5.75
N VAL A 173 21.48 7.59 -6.24
CA VAL A 173 21.37 6.18 -5.86
C VAL A 173 21.23 5.37 -7.15
N GLY A 174 22.28 4.63 -7.51
CA GLY A 174 22.39 4.03 -8.83
C GLY A 174 22.38 5.10 -9.93
N PHE A 175 21.43 5.05 -10.86
CA PHE A 175 21.27 6.02 -11.94
C PHE A 175 20.26 7.14 -11.62
N LEU A 176 19.64 7.14 -10.43
CA LEU A 176 18.62 8.12 -10.07
C LEU A 176 19.20 9.31 -9.31
N LYS A 177 18.78 10.50 -9.72
CA LYS A 177 18.93 11.74 -8.94
C LYS A 177 17.84 11.80 -7.86
N VAL A 178 18.23 12.10 -6.63
CA VAL A 178 17.41 11.99 -5.42
C VAL A 178 17.57 13.26 -4.59
N TRP A 179 16.49 13.65 -3.91
CA TRP A 179 16.44 14.74 -2.93
C TRP A 179 16.46 14.17 -1.51
N ALA A 180 17.45 14.53 -0.71
CA ALA A 180 17.61 14.12 0.69
C ALA A 180 17.27 15.30 1.63
N ASP A 181 16.31 15.12 2.53
CA ASP A 181 15.87 16.22 3.38
C ASP A 181 15.29 15.77 4.71
N GLU A 182 15.18 16.70 5.64
CA GLU A 182 14.58 16.46 6.95
C GLU A 182 13.09 16.11 6.82
N ALA A 183 12.75 14.93 7.30
CA ALA A 183 11.40 14.51 7.54
C ALA A 183 10.89 15.05 8.87
N ARG A 184 9.57 15.21 8.96
CA ARG A 184 8.90 15.60 10.20
C ARG A 184 9.22 14.59 11.30
N PHE A 185 9.69 15.07 12.46
CA PHE A 185 10.21 14.31 13.60
C PHE A 185 11.69 13.88 13.53
N GLY A 186 12.55 14.64 12.82
CA GLY A 186 14.00 14.54 12.95
C GLY A 186 14.60 13.25 12.36
N ARG A 187 14.08 12.78 11.23
CA ARG A 187 14.72 11.73 10.41
C ARG A 187 15.03 12.30 9.05
N ILE A 188 16.03 11.77 8.34
CA ILE A 188 16.26 12.15 6.94
C ILE A 188 15.49 11.21 6.01
N VAL A 189 14.82 11.78 5.00
CA VAL A 189 14.08 11.05 3.97
C VAL A 189 14.65 11.39 2.60
N LEU A 190 14.90 10.36 1.81
CA LEU A 190 15.32 10.47 0.42
C LEU A 190 14.10 10.25 -0.48
N THR A 191 13.86 11.13 -1.44
CA THR A 191 12.78 11.01 -2.43
C THR A 191 13.32 11.26 -3.84
N PRO A 192 12.72 10.67 -4.90
CA PRO A 192 13.09 11.00 -6.27
C PRO A 192 13.10 12.51 -6.49
N TYR A 193 14.16 13.01 -7.12
CA TYR A 193 14.27 14.44 -7.40
C TYR A 193 13.08 14.88 -8.25
N ARG A 194 12.34 15.89 -7.78
CA ARG A 194 11.27 16.54 -8.54
C ARG A 194 11.77 17.93 -8.90
N GLU A 195 11.94 18.19 -10.19
CA GLU A 195 12.07 19.56 -10.64
C GLU A 195 10.84 20.34 -10.17
N LYS A 196 11.06 21.47 -9.49
CA LYS A 196 9.97 22.42 -9.27
C LYS A 196 9.48 22.82 -10.65
N LYS A 197 8.23 22.47 -10.99
CA LYS A 197 7.56 23.12 -12.12
C LYS A 197 7.48 24.61 -11.76
N SER A 198 8.20 25.41 -12.54
CA SER A 198 8.05 26.87 -12.53
C SER A 198 6.67 27.30 -12.96
#